data_AF-A0A4Z2EXB5-F1
#
_entry.id   AF-A0A4Z2EXB5-F1
#
_cell.length_a   1.000
_cell.length_b   1.000
_cell.length_c   1.000
_cell.angle_alpha   90.00
_cell.angle_beta   90.00
_cell.angle_gamma   90.00
#
_symmetry.space_group_name_H-M   'P 1'
#
loop_
_entity.id
_entity.type
_entity.pdbx_description
1 polymer ?
#
loop_
_entity_poly.entity_id
_entity_poly.type
_entity_poly.pdbx_seq_one_letter_code
_entity_poly.pdbx_strand_id
1 'polypeptide(L)'
;MTGDIREAEISLRGDRMKAGGLWMSSSKEILLFRRILLDPASCLRFRHFVSLKGDFLENNVLFWLEVQRYKDLCHSHSDEATVQHKISTIIACFIHSSVPPALQIDIPPQQAQQVLDKRHELGPYIFREAQMSVFSALLKMWPEFQELSSSVQEEQLLPLLQEKRVKHRARVRRERREEEEEEEERRRRRRRAQEELERQESGLEEEEEDEEEEDEEEEQDGRSVQRAQSSVLLSPTQPVRRSLCRHHKKRDRIKLLFI
;
A
#
# COMPACT_ATOMS: atom_id res chain seq x y z
N MET A 1 31.83 -34.86 -25.53
CA MET A 1 31.10 -35.44 -24.39
C MET A 1 31.94 -35.12 -23.17
N THR A 2 31.58 -34.27 -22.22
CA THR A 2 30.32 -33.74 -21.71
C THR A 2 30.61 -32.33 -21.20
N GLY A 3 29.78 -31.35 -21.59
CA GLY A 3 29.94 -29.96 -21.20
C GLY A 3 29.41 -29.69 -19.80
N ASP A 4 30.25 -29.07 -18.98
CA ASP A 4 29.85 -28.44 -17.72
C ASP A 4 29.19 -27.10 -18.06
N ILE A 5 27.85 -27.09 -18.01
CA ILE A 5 27.06 -25.86 -17.91
C ILE A 5 26.78 -25.68 -16.43
N ARG A 6 27.59 -24.84 -15.76
CA ARG A 6 27.39 -24.50 -14.36
C ARG A 6 27.47 -22.98 -14.18
N GLU A 7 26.38 -22.47 -13.61
CA GLU A 7 26.35 -21.28 -12.74
C GLU A 7 26.49 -19.91 -13.43
N ALA A 8 25.42 -19.49 -14.13
CA ALA A 8 25.10 -18.06 -14.23
C ALA A 8 24.11 -17.72 -13.11
N GLU A 9 24.64 -17.64 -11.89
CA GLU A 9 23.98 -17.11 -10.72
C GLU A 9 23.76 -15.61 -10.94
N ILE A 10 22.61 -15.24 -11.50
CA ILE A 10 22.21 -13.83 -11.64
C ILE A 10 21.87 -13.33 -10.24
N SER A 11 22.92 -12.78 -9.61
CA SER A 11 22.89 -11.98 -8.40
C SER A 11 21.80 -10.91 -8.50
N LEU A 12 20.66 -11.18 -7.86
CA LEU A 12 19.67 -10.17 -7.49
C LEU A 12 20.24 -9.36 -6.33
N ARG A 13 21.25 -8.53 -6.63
CA ARG A 13 21.63 -7.41 -5.78
C ARG A 13 21.18 -6.15 -6.47
N GLY A 14 20.15 -5.54 -5.89
CA GLY A 14 19.85 -4.15 -6.11
C GLY A 14 21.11 -3.34 -5.84
N ASP A 15 21.46 -2.50 -6.80
CA ASP A 15 22.23 -1.32 -6.47
C ASP A 15 22.01 -0.21 -7.48
N ARG A 16 21.71 0.97 -6.92
CA ARG A 16 21.75 2.29 -7.55
C ARG A 16 20.78 2.55 -8.69
N MET A 17 19.61 3.01 -8.26
CA MET A 17 19.08 4.28 -8.77
C MET A 17 20.23 5.30 -8.89
N LYS A 18 20.65 5.59 -10.13
CA LYS A 18 21.40 6.81 -10.43
C LYS A 18 20.41 7.85 -10.95
N ALA A 19 20.13 8.78 -10.04
CA ALA A 19 19.95 10.22 -10.25
C ALA A 19 18.93 10.69 -11.29
N GLY A 20 18.06 11.60 -10.82
CA GLY A 20 17.11 12.39 -11.61
C GLY A 20 17.67 12.85 -12.95
N GLY A 21 17.22 12.14 -13.98
CA GLY A 21 17.47 12.42 -15.37
C GLY A 21 16.49 11.54 -16.12
N LEU A 22 15.46 12.17 -16.70
CA LEU A 22 14.56 11.53 -17.64
C LEU A 22 15.42 10.80 -18.66
N TRP A 23 15.51 9.48 -18.54
CA TRP A 23 16.09 8.65 -19.58
C TRP A 23 15.31 8.97 -20.85
N MET A 24 15.93 9.72 -21.76
CA MET A 24 15.24 10.21 -22.95
C MET A 24 15.23 9.08 -23.96
N SER A 25 14.21 8.23 -23.85
CA SER A 25 13.90 7.28 -24.92
C SER A 25 13.70 8.06 -26.21
N SER A 26 14.31 7.60 -27.30
CA SER A 26 14.16 8.28 -28.59
C SER A 26 12.69 8.28 -29.02
N SER A 27 12.24 9.29 -29.78
CA SER A 27 10.86 9.29 -30.31
C SER A 27 10.52 8.01 -31.07
N LYS A 28 11.52 7.39 -31.70
CA LYS A 28 11.39 6.09 -32.38
C LYS A 28 11.11 4.96 -31.38
N GLU A 29 11.86 4.87 -30.28
CA GLU A 29 11.62 3.87 -29.24
C GLU A 29 10.25 4.02 -28.59
N ILE A 30 9.81 5.24 -28.30
CA ILE A 30 8.47 5.50 -27.75
C ILE A 30 7.39 4.93 -28.67
N LEU A 31 7.51 5.15 -29.98
CA LEU A 31 6.57 4.64 -30.98
C LEU A 31 6.63 3.12 -31.10
N LEU A 32 7.82 2.54 -31.12
CA LEU A 32 8.01 1.09 -31.15
C LEU A 32 7.40 0.43 -29.91
N PHE A 33 7.65 0.98 -28.72
CA PHE A 33 7.10 0.43 -27.49
C PHE A 33 5.57 0.49 -27.45
N ARG A 34 4.97 1.61 -27.91
CA ARG A 34 3.51 1.69 -28.07
C ARG A 34 2.98 0.60 -28.99
N ARG A 35 3.64 0.38 -30.14
CA ARG A 35 3.25 -0.68 -31.08
C ARG A 35 3.31 -2.06 -30.43
N ILE A 36 4.33 -2.33 -29.62
CA ILE A 36 4.49 -3.59 -28.89
C ILE A 36 3.40 -3.79 -27.83
N LEU A 37 3.03 -2.74 -27.08
CA LEU A 37 1.94 -2.82 -26.11
C LEU A 37 0.58 -3.07 -26.76
N LEU A 38 0.38 -2.61 -28.01
CA LEU A 38 -0.86 -2.82 -28.77
C LEU A 38 -0.91 -4.17 -29.49
N ASP A 39 0.22 -4.84 -29.69
CA ASP A 39 0.29 -6.18 -30.26
C ASP A 39 0.03 -7.25 -29.18
N PRO A 40 -1.02 -8.09 -29.28
CA PRO A 40 -1.39 -9.03 -28.22
C PRO A 40 -0.28 -10.02 -27.83
N ALA A 41 0.47 -10.53 -28.81
CA ALA A 41 1.53 -11.52 -28.56
C ALA A 41 2.73 -10.89 -27.85
N SER A 42 3.21 -9.76 -28.37
CA SER A 42 4.35 -9.03 -27.80
C SER A 42 4.01 -8.44 -26.44
N CYS A 43 2.80 -7.89 -26.27
CA CYS A 43 2.32 -7.37 -25.00
C CYS A 43 2.21 -8.47 -23.93
N LEU A 44 1.77 -9.68 -24.30
CA LEU A 44 1.74 -10.81 -23.37
C LEU A 44 3.14 -11.18 -22.86
N ARG A 45 4.13 -11.25 -23.76
CA ARG A 45 5.53 -11.52 -23.41
C ARG A 45 6.08 -10.41 -22.51
N PHE A 46 5.87 -9.15 -22.88
CA PHE A 46 6.32 -8.01 -22.08
C PHE A 46 5.66 -7.99 -20.69
N ARG A 47 4.35 -8.24 -20.59
CA ARG A 47 3.63 -8.36 -19.32
C ARG A 47 4.23 -9.46 -18.44
N HIS A 48 4.56 -10.61 -19.02
CA HIS A 48 5.20 -11.70 -18.29
C HIS A 48 6.60 -11.34 -17.81
N PHE A 49 7.38 -10.64 -18.63
CA PHE A 49 8.69 -10.14 -18.24
C PHE A 49 8.62 -9.17 -17.05
N VAL A 50 7.76 -8.14 -17.13
CA VAL A 50 7.71 -7.13 -16.07
C VAL A 50 7.13 -7.66 -14.75
N SER A 51 6.32 -8.72 -14.79
CA SER A 51 5.84 -9.41 -13.58
C SER A 51 6.94 -10.09 -12.76
N LEU A 52 8.18 -10.14 -13.27
CA LEU A 52 9.36 -10.65 -12.56
C LEU A 52 10.18 -9.53 -11.89
N LYS A 53 9.82 -8.26 -12.11
CA LYS A 53 10.69 -7.10 -11.83
C LYS A 53 10.13 -6.15 -10.78
N GLY A 54 8.83 -6.17 -10.51
CA GLY A 54 8.22 -5.33 -9.49
C GLY A 54 6.74 -5.60 -9.30
N ASP A 55 6.23 -5.25 -8.12
CA ASP A 55 4.91 -5.64 -7.64
C ASP A 55 3.77 -5.08 -8.49
N PHE A 56 3.91 -3.83 -8.95
CA PHE A 56 2.86 -3.13 -9.71
C PHE A 56 3.06 -3.17 -11.23
N LEU A 57 4.19 -3.65 -11.74
CA LEU A 57 4.50 -3.50 -13.17
C LEU A 57 3.57 -4.33 -14.07
N GLU A 58 3.13 -5.51 -13.61
CA GLU A 58 2.13 -6.30 -14.32
C GLU A 58 0.79 -5.54 -14.39
N ASN A 59 0.36 -4.93 -13.28
CA ASN A 59 -0.85 -4.11 -13.21
C ASN A 59 -0.73 -2.83 -14.04
N ASN A 60 0.45 -2.22 -14.11
CA ASN A 60 0.73 -1.07 -14.97
C ASN A 60 0.43 -1.39 -16.45
N VAL A 61 0.85 -2.57 -16.95
CA VAL A 61 0.52 -3.00 -18.32
C VAL A 61 -0.99 -3.16 -18.49
N LEU A 62 -1.65 -3.83 -17.53
CA LEU A 62 -3.10 -4.04 -17.57
C LEU A 62 -3.88 -2.73 -17.57
N PHE A 63 -3.54 -1.80 -16.68
CA PHE A 63 -4.13 -0.46 -16.61
C PHE A 63 -3.94 0.30 -17.92
N TRP A 64 -2.73 0.29 -18.48
CA TRP A 64 -2.46 1.00 -19.73
C TRP A 64 -3.34 0.50 -20.88
N LEU A 65 -3.48 -0.83 -21.03
CA LEU A 65 -4.37 -1.45 -22.01
C LEU A 65 -5.84 -1.11 -21.75
N GLU A 66 -6.25 -1.13 -20.49
CA GLU A 66 -7.63 -0.85 -20.11
C GLU A 66 -8.03 0.60 -20.40
N VAL A 67 -7.10 1.54 -20.20
CA VAL A 67 -7.28 2.94 -20.61
C VAL A 67 -7.38 3.08 -22.13
N GLN A 68 -6.71 2.24 -22.93
CA GLN A 68 -6.92 2.24 -24.39
C GLN A 68 -8.34 1.79 -24.75
N ARG A 69 -8.80 0.66 -24.19
CA ARG A 69 -10.17 0.17 -24.41
C ARG A 69 -11.22 1.17 -23.96
N TYR A 70 -10.97 1.87 -22.85
CA TYR A 70 -11.85 2.92 -22.35
C TYR A 70 -11.97 4.09 -23.34
N LYS A 71 -10.87 4.53 -23.95
CA LYS A 71 -10.90 5.59 -24.97
C LYS A 71 -11.67 5.15 -26.20
N ASP A 72 -11.49 3.90 -26.64
CA ASP A 72 -12.24 3.34 -27.76
C ASP A 72 -13.75 3.30 -27.44
N LEU A 73 -14.12 2.91 -26.23
CA LEU A 73 -15.50 2.92 -25.73
C LEU A 73 -16.12 4.32 -25.73
N CYS A 74 -15.34 5.35 -25.38
CA CYS A 74 -15.79 6.75 -25.42
C CYS A 74 -16.06 7.23 -26.85
N HIS A 75 -15.38 6.68 -27.85
CA HIS A 75 -15.57 7.02 -29.26
C HIS A 75 -16.65 6.18 -29.96
N SER A 76 -17.10 5.08 -29.35
CA SER A 76 -18.02 4.11 -29.98
C SER A 76 -19.51 4.42 -29.78
N HIS A 77 -19.89 5.66 -29.42
CA HIS A 77 -21.27 6.05 -29.09
C HIS A 77 -21.94 5.19 -28.00
N SER A 78 -21.16 4.68 -27.05
CA SER A 78 -21.69 3.96 -25.90
C SER A 78 -22.53 4.89 -25.01
N ASP A 79 -23.52 4.33 -24.31
CA ASP A 79 -24.31 5.10 -23.35
C ASP A 79 -23.45 5.53 -22.15
N GLU A 80 -23.87 6.64 -21.52
CA GLU A 80 -23.13 7.25 -20.41
C GLU A 80 -23.00 6.32 -19.20
N ALA A 81 -24.00 5.46 -18.93
CA ALA A 81 -23.96 4.54 -17.80
C ALA A 81 -22.89 3.46 -18.01
N THR A 82 -22.76 2.94 -19.23
CA THR A 82 -21.67 2.02 -19.61
C THR A 82 -20.29 2.67 -19.45
N VAL A 83 -20.14 3.93 -19.86
CA VAL A 83 -18.88 4.69 -19.70
C VAL A 83 -18.56 4.92 -18.21
N GLN A 84 -19.54 5.35 -17.41
CA GLN A 84 -19.38 5.51 -15.95
C GLN A 84 -19.02 4.20 -15.24
N HIS A 85 -19.67 3.11 -15.64
CA HIS A 85 -19.38 1.79 -15.09
C HIS A 85 -17.94 1.37 -15.41
N LYS A 86 -17.46 1.65 -16.63
CA LYS A 86 -16.07 1.40 -17.02
C LYS A 86 -15.08 2.21 -16.18
N ILE A 87 -15.34 3.50 -15.96
CA ILE A 87 -14.51 4.37 -15.10
C ILE A 87 -14.44 3.79 -13.68
N SER A 88 -15.60 3.47 -13.10
CA SER A 88 -15.70 2.90 -11.76
C SER A 88 -14.94 1.59 -11.63
N THR A 89 -15.02 0.74 -12.65
CA THR A 89 -14.29 -0.54 -12.71
C THR A 89 -12.78 -0.32 -12.75
N ILE A 90 -12.28 0.59 -13.60
CA ILE A 90 -10.85 0.91 -13.68
C ILE A 90 -10.36 1.44 -12.33
N ILE A 91 -11.11 2.33 -11.69
CA ILE A 91 -10.76 2.87 -10.36
C ILE A 91 -10.70 1.74 -9.32
N ALA A 92 -11.72 0.89 -9.26
CA ALA A 92 -11.81 -0.20 -8.28
C ALA A 92 -10.70 -1.25 -8.49
N CYS A 93 -10.24 -1.48 -9.71
CA CYS A 93 -9.15 -2.44 -9.96
C CYS A 93 -7.76 -1.85 -9.68
N PHE A 94 -7.53 -0.57 -10.02
CA PHE A 94 -6.16 -0.03 -10.12
C PHE A 94 -5.84 1.09 -9.12
N ILE A 95 -6.82 1.88 -8.68
CA ILE A 95 -6.57 3.14 -7.95
C ILE A 95 -7.08 3.07 -6.51
N HIS A 96 -8.29 2.54 -6.31
CA HIS A 96 -8.93 2.39 -5.01
C HIS A 96 -9.47 0.96 -4.86
N SER A 97 -8.55 0.00 -4.87
CA SER A 97 -8.84 -1.41 -4.70
C SER A 97 -9.20 -1.75 -3.26
N SER A 98 -10.14 -2.68 -3.10
CA SER A 98 -10.44 -3.30 -1.81
C SER A 98 -9.36 -4.28 -1.36
N VAL A 99 -8.47 -4.70 -2.27
CA VAL A 99 -7.30 -5.53 -1.97
C VAL A 99 -6.12 -4.60 -1.66
N PRO A 100 -5.52 -4.67 -0.45
CA PRO A 100 -4.35 -3.87 -0.11
C PRO A 100 -3.11 -4.25 -0.94
N PRO A 101 -2.23 -3.28 -1.29
CA PRO A 101 -2.43 -1.83 -1.11
C PRO A 101 -3.53 -1.30 -2.06
N ALA A 102 -4.33 -0.32 -1.62
CA ALA A 102 -5.47 0.15 -2.41
C ALA A 102 -5.05 0.70 -3.80
N LEU A 103 -3.90 1.37 -3.86
CA LEU A 103 -3.28 1.78 -5.11
C LEU A 103 -2.46 0.61 -5.67
N GLN A 104 -2.89 0.10 -6.82
CA GLN A 104 -2.37 -1.12 -7.44
C GLN A 104 -1.48 -0.83 -8.67
N ILE A 105 -1.19 0.44 -8.94
CA ILE A 105 -0.34 0.91 -10.05
C ILE A 105 0.66 1.96 -9.56
N ASP A 106 1.78 2.07 -10.25
CA ASP A 106 2.86 3.01 -9.91
C ASP A 106 2.56 4.42 -10.44
N ILE A 107 1.75 5.17 -9.70
CA ILE A 107 1.45 6.58 -9.96
C ILE A 107 1.58 7.43 -8.68
N PRO A 108 1.88 8.73 -8.80
CA PRO A 108 1.86 9.64 -7.66
C PRO A 108 0.48 9.68 -6.97
N PRO A 109 0.41 9.73 -5.63
CA PRO A 109 -0.86 9.80 -4.90
C PRO A 109 -1.75 10.98 -5.33
N GLN A 110 -1.16 12.10 -5.74
CA GLN A 110 -1.88 13.26 -6.24
C GLN A 110 -2.63 12.95 -7.54
N GLN A 111 -2.06 12.12 -8.42
CA GLN A 111 -2.74 11.70 -9.66
C GLN A 111 -3.87 10.71 -9.35
N ALA A 112 -3.65 9.79 -8.40
CA ALA A 112 -4.71 8.91 -7.91
C ALA A 112 -5.91 9.72 -7.39
N GLN A 113 -5.65 10.73 -6.55
CA GLN A 113 -6.69 11.61 -6.03
C GLN A 113 -7.40 12.40 -7.14
N GLN A 114 -6.66 12.96 -8.10
CA GLN A 114 -7.25 13.68 -9.23
C GLN A 114 -8.21 12.80 -10.05
N VAL A 115 -7.88 11.52 -10.25
CA VAL A 115 -8.78 10.59 -10.93
C VAL A 115 -10.05 10.34 -10.09
N LEU A 116 -9.93 10.22 -8.77
CA LEU A 116 -11.08 10.05 -7.88
C LEU A 116 -12.00 11.28 -7.88
N ASP A 117 -11.44 12.49 -7.93
CA ASP A 117 -12.21 13.73 -7.97
C ASP A 117 -12.96 13.88 -9.30
N LYS A 118 -12.35 13.45 -10.40
CA LYS A 118 -12.91 13.52 -11.76
C LYS A 118 -13.74 12.31 -12.17
N ARG A 119 -13.97 11.34 -11.28
CA ARG A 119 -14.62 10.05 -11.62
C ARG A 119 -16.02 10.18 -12.22
N HIS A 120 -16.69 11.30 -12.01
CA HIS A 120 -18.03 11.59 -12.52
C HIS A 120 -18.02 12.27 -13.90
N GLU A 121 -16.85 12.66 -14.40
CA GLU A 121 -16.70 13.16 -15.76
C GLU A 121 -16.83 12.00 -16.76
N LEU A 122 -17.25 12.29 -18.01
CA LEU A 122 -17.46 11.29 -19.08
C LEU A 122 -16.40 11.37 -20.19
N GLY A 123 -15.30 12.08 -19.97
CA GLY A 123 -14.30 12.38 -21.00
C GLY A 123 -13.22 11.31 -21.15
N PRO A 124 -12.69 11.07 -22.37
CA PRO A 124 -11.70 10.02 -22.66
C PRO A 124 -10.32 10.23 -21.98
N TYR A 125 -10.15 11.32 -21.23
CA TYR A 125 -8.88 11.77 -20.66
C TYR A 125 -8.84 11.81 -19.14
N ILE A 126 -9.82 11.24 -18.43
CA ILE A 126 -9.84 11.18 -16.96
C ILE A 126 -8.58 10.50 -16.40
N PHE A 127 -8.05 9.49 -17.10
CA PHE A 127 -6.86 8.74 -16.70
C PHE A 127 -5.56 9.23 -17.34
N ARG A 128 -5.55 10.40 -18.01
CA ARG A 128 -4.43 10.81 -18.87
C ARG A 128 -3.11 10.92 -18.10
N GLU A 129 -3.11 11.61 -16.96
CA GLU A 129 -1.92 11.83 -16.14
C GLU A 129 -1.38 10.50 -15.59
N ALA A 130 -2.27 9.68 -15.02
CA ALA A 130 -1.94 8.34 -14.53
C ALA A 130 -1.37 7.45 -15.65
N GLN A 131 -1.98 7.48 -16.84
CA GLN A 131 -1.51 6.71 -18.00
C GLN A 131 -0.11 7.13 -18.44
N MET A 132 0.20 8.43 -18.43
CA MET A 132 1.53 8.93 -18.79
C MET A 132 2.59 8.48 -17.79
N SER A 133 2.28 8.51 -16.49
CA SER A 133 3.19 8.03 -15.43
C SER A 133 3.45 6.52 -15.57
N VAL A 134 2.38 5.73 -15.72
CA VAL A 134 2.45 4.29 -15.95
C VAL A 134 3.26 3.96 -17.21
N PHE A 135 2.98 4.63 -18.32
CA PHE A 135 3.71 4.42 -19.57
C PHE A 135 5.20 4.72 -19.39
N SER A 136 5.54 5.80 -18.68
CA SER A 136 6.93 6.18 -18.39
C SER A 136 7.64 5.16 -17.51
N ALA A 137 6.94 4.57 -16.54
CA ALA A 137 7.46 3.50 -15.70
C ALA A 137 7.71 2.21 -16.51
N LEU A 138 6.75 1.81 -17.35
CA LEU A 138 6.88 0.63 -18.21
C LEU A 138 7.99 0.78 -19.25
N LEU A 139 8.09 1.96 -19.85
CA LEU A 139 9.08 2.25 -20.89
C LEU A 139 10.50 2.03 -20.32
N LYS A 140 10.77 2.33 -19.03
CA LYS A 140 12.09 2.09 -18.40
C LYS A 140 12.54 0.63 -18.46
N MET A 141 11.59 -0.30 -18.50
CA MET A 141 11.85 -1.75 -18.58
C MET A 141 12.08 -2.23 -20.01
N TRP A 142 11.83 -1.38 -21.01
CA TRP A 142 11.91 -1.74 -22.42
C TRP A 142 13.29 -2.21 -22.86
N PRO A 143 14.42 -1.54 -22.53
CA PRO A 143 15.74 -1.98 -22.97
C PRO A 143 16.12 -3.38 -22.46
N GLU A 144 15.84 -3.66 -21.18
CA GLU A 144 16.09 -4.99 -20.59
C GLU A 144 15.23 -6.08 -21.24
N PHE A 145 13.98 -5.76 -21.59
CA PHE A 145 13.14 -6.68 -22.34
C PHE A 145 13.70 -6.94 -23.75
N GLN A 146 14.17 -5.91 -24.44
CA GLN A 146 14.77 -6.06 -25.76
C GLN A 146 15.99 -6.99 -25.71
N GLU A 147 16.88 -6.80 -24.74
CA GLU A 147 18.05 -7.65 -24.52
C GLU A 147 17.67 -9.11 -24.22
N LEU A 148 16.65 -9.33 -23.39
CA LEU A 148 16.15 -10.69 -23.16
C LEU A 148 15.54 -11.29 -24.44
N SER A 149 14.78 -10.48 -25.20
CA SER A 149 14.12 -10.96 -26.41
C SER A 149 15.08 -11.27 -27.55
N SER A 150 16.24 -10.60 -27.61
CA SER A 150 17.26 -10.84 -28.62
C SER A 150 18.19 -12.00 -28.26
N SER A 151 18.30 -12.35 -26.98
CA SER A 151 19.15 -13.46 -26.50
C SER A 151 18.47 -14.83 -26.55
N VAL A 152 17.17 -14.89 -26.84
CA VAL A 152 16.37 -16.12 -26.85
C VAL A 152 15.60 -16.23 -28.17
N GLN A 153 15.42 -17.45 -28.68
CA GLN A 153 14.55 -17.68 -29.83
C GLN A 153 13.11 -17.25 -29.49
N GLU A 154 12.40 -16.63 -30.43
CA GLU A 154 11.09 -16.01 -30.19
C GLU A 154 10.07 -17.02 -29.62
N GLU A 155 10.12 -18.26 -30.09
CA GLU A 155 9.24 -19.36 -29.69
C GLU A 155 9.50 -19.81 -28.25
N GLN A 156 10.74 -19.66 -27.77
CA GLN A 156 11.16 -20.07 -26.43
C GLN A 156 10.98 -18.97 -25.38
N LEU A 157 10.83 -17.71 -25.81
CA LEU A 157 10.72 -16.57 -24.91
C LEU A 157 9.51 -16.67 -23.98
N LEU A 158 8.33 -17.00 -24.51
CA LEU A 158 7.11 -17.09 -23.70
C LEU A 158 7.16 -18.26 -22.70
N PRO A 159 7.51 -19.50 -23.09
CA PRO A 159 7.70 -20.61 -22.14
C PRO A 159 8.70 -20.28 -21.03
N LEU A 160 9.85 -19.70 -21.37
CA LEU A 160 10.88 -19.32 -20.41
C LEU A 160 10.36 -18.30 -19.39
N LEU A 161 9.61 -17.30 -19.84
CA LEU A 161 9.00 -16.30 -18.95
C LEU A 161 7.92 -16.93 -18.06
N GLN A 162 7.11 -17.85 -18.57
CA GLN A 162 6.11 -18.56 -17.78
C GLN A 162 6.74 -19.40 -16.66
N GLU A 163 7.79 -20.15 -16.98
CA GLU A 163 8.53 -20.93 -15.97
C GLU A 163 9.11 -20.02 -14.88
N LYS A 164 9.78 -18.93 -15.27
CA LYS A 164 10.32 -17.94 -14.32
C LYS A 164 9.24 -17.35 -13.43
N ARG A 165 8.05 -17.07 -13.97
CA ARG A 165 6.92 -16.51 -13.20
C ARG A 165 6.41 -17.48 -12.15
N VAL A 166 6.28 -18.76 -12.47
CA VAL A 166 5.84 -19.77 -11.50
C VAL A 166 6.82 -19.85 -10.34
N LYS A 167 8.13 -19.95 -10.64
CA LYS A 167 9.18 -19.98 -9.62
C LYS A 167 9.20 -18.70 -8.77
N HIS A 168 9.11 -17.54 -9.42
CA HIS A 168 9.10 -16.24 -8.74
C HIS A 168 7.89 -16.10 -7.80
N ARG A 169 6.67 -16.41 -8.25
CA ARG A 169 5.47 -16.35 -7.40
C ARG A 169 5.53 -17.33 -6.23
N ALA A 170 6.09 -18.52 -6.43
CA ALA A 170 6.29 -19.48 -5.35
C ALA A 170 7.25 -18.93 -4.29
N ARG A 171 8.36 -18.31 -4.72
CA ARG A 171 9.32 -17.66 -3.83
C ARG A 171 8.71 -16.51 -3.04
N VAL A 172 8.06 -15.56 -3.72
CA VAL A 172 7.42 -14.39 -3.06
C VAL A 172 6.33 -14.83 -2.07
N ARG A 173 5.55 -15.87 -2.41
CA ARG A 173 4.54 -16.41 -1.48
C ARG A 173 5.15 -17.04 -0.23
N ARG A 174 6.34 -17.62 -0.35
CA ARG A 174 7.07 -18.19 0.79
C ARG A 174 7.64 -17.08 1.66
N GLU A 175 8.34 -16.11 1.06
CA GLU A 175 8.91 -14.95 1.75
C GLU A 175 7.82 -14.18 2.52
N ARG A 176 6.67 -13.91 1.90
CA ARG A 176 5.54 -13.23 2.56
C ARG A 176 4.99 -14.00 3.76
N ARG A 177 4.96 -15.33 3.73
CA ARG A 177 4.50 -16.15 4.87
C ARG A 177 5.50 -16.07 6.02
N GLU A 178 6.79 -16.16 5.70
CA GLU A 178 7.88 -16.03 6.67
C GLU A 178 7.84 -14.63 7.34
N GLU A 179 7.65 -13.56 6.56
CA GLU A 179 7.48 -12.19 7.08
C GLU A 179 6.23 -12.02 7.97
N GLU A 180 5.09 -12.60 7.57
CA GLU A 180 3.85 -12.58 8.36
C GLU A 180 4.02 -13.31 9.71
N GLU A 181 4.69 -14.47 9.70
CA GLU A 181 5.00 -15.24 10.91
C GLU A 181 5.94 -14.47 11.85
N GLU A 182 6.99 -13.84 11.31
CA GLU A 182 7.91 -12.99 12.07
C GLU A 182 7.21 -11.75 12.66
N GLU A 183 6.32 -11.10 11.89
CA GLU A 183 5.56 -9.96 12.39
C GLU A 183 4.60 -10.38 13.52
N GLU A 184 3.95 -11.53 13.39
CA GLU A 184 3.08 -12.07 14.43
C GLU A 184 3.88 -12.40 15.71
N GLU A 185 5.05 -13.00 15.58
CA GLU A 185 5.92 -13.29 16.72
C GLU A 185 6.38 -12.00 17.40
N ARG A 186 6.77 -10.97 16.65
CA ARG A 186 7.13 -9.65 17.19
C ARG A 186 5.96 -9.01 17.93
N ARG A 187 4.73 -9.13 17.41
CA ARG A 187 3.51 -8.64 18.10
C ARG A 187 3.27 -9.39 19.40
N ARG A 188 3.41 -10.73 19.41
CA ARG A 188 3.28 -11.56 20.63
C ARG A 188 4.32 -11.19 21.68
N ARG A 189 5.59 -10.99 21.29
CA ARG A 189 6.67 -10.56 22.21
C ARG A 189 6.39 -9.19 22.81
N ARG A 190 5.93 -8.22 22.00
CA ARG A 190 5.54 -6.88 22.50
C ARG A 190 4.41 -6.95 23.52
N ARG A 191 3.39 -7.77 23.26
CA ARG A 191 2.27 -7.97 24.18
C ARG A 191 2.72 -8.56 25.51
N ARG A 192 3.57 -9.60 25.49
CA ARG A 192 4.11 -10.20 26.72
C ARG A 192 4.94 -9.20 27.53
N ALA A 193 5.78 -8.41 26.87
CA ALA A 193 6.56 -7.38 27.55
C ALA A 193 5.67 -6.29 28.18
N GLN A 194 4.57 -5.92 27.52
CA GLN A 194 3.60 -4.99 28.08
C GLN A 194 2.87 -5.59 29.29
N GLU A 195 2.41 -6.84 29.19
CA GLU A 195 1.76 -7.56 30.30
C GLU A 195 2.72 -7.75 31.50
N GLU A 196 4.02 -7.93 31.27
CA GLU A 196 5.04 -8.03 32.33
C GLU A 196 5.28 -6.68 33.02
N LEU A 197 5.29 -5.56 32.28
CA LEU A 197 5.38 -4.22 32.85
C LEU A 197 4.15 -3.87 33.69
N GLU A 198 2.95 -4.12 33.17
CA GLU A 198 1.68 -3.88 33.88
C GLU A 198 1.61 -4.68 35.20
N ARG A 199 2.15 -5.90 35.23
CA ARG A 199 2.20 -6.73 36.45
C ARG A 199 3.20 -6.24 37.49
N GLN A 200 4.32 -5.67 37.05
CA GLN A 200 5.30 -5.06 37.96
C GLN A 200 4.74 -3.74 38.53
N GLU A 201 4.04 -2.95 37.73
CA GLU A 201 3.37 -1.72 38.18
C GLU A 201 2.29 -2.01 39.23
N SER A 202 1.42 -3.02 39.00
CA SER A 202 0.39 -3.39 39.97
C SER A 202 0.95 -3.99 41.26
N GLY A 203 2.08 -4.70 41.21
CA GLY A 203 2.72 -5.26 42.40
C GLY A 203 3.38 -4.20 43.28
N LEU A 204 3.86 -3.10 42.69
CA LEU A 204 4.38 -1.95 43.44
C LEU A 204 3.27 -1.12 44.07
N GLU A 205 2.12 -0.99 43.40
CA GLU A 205 0.93 -0.34 43.98
C GLU A 205 0.36 -1.13 45.17
N GLU A 206 0.35 -2.48 45.11
CA GLU A 206 -0.07 -3.33 46.24
C GLU A 206 0.94 -3.28 47.41
N GLU A 207 2.25 -3.23 47.14
CA GLU A 207 3.28 -3.07 48.19
C GLU A 207 3.22 -1.68 48.87
N GLU A 208 2.92 -0.61 48.14
CA GLU A 208 2.72 0.72 48.75
C GLU A 208 1.38 0.84 49.51
N GLU A 209 0.32 0.14 49.11
CA GLU A 209 -0.93 0.06 49.89
C GLU A 209 -0.77 -0.76 51.18
N ASP A 210 0.01 -1.85 51.18
CA ASP A 210 0.28 -2.65 52.38
C ASP A 210 1.20 -1.92 53.40
N GLU A 211 2.17 -1.11 52.93
CA GLU A 211 3.00 -0.26 53.82
C GLU A 211 2.17 0.87 54.48
N GLU A 212 1.16 1.42 53.80
CA GLU A 212 0.24 2.40 54.40
C GLU A 212 -0.72 1.78 55.45
N GLU A 213 -1.12 0.50 55.31
CA GLU A 213 -1.93 -0.19 56.34
C GLU A 213 -1.10 -0.65 57.56
N GLU A 214 0.19 -1.02 57.40
CA GLU A 214 1.07 -1.36 58.54
C GLU A 214 1.42 -0.13 59.42
N ASP A 215 1.50 1.07 58.83
CA ASP A 215 1.72 2.32 59.57
C ASP A 215 0.48 2.80 60.36
N GLU A 216 -0.74 2.37 60.00
CA GLU A 216 -1.96 2.69 60.76
C GLU A 216 -2.20 1.77 61.98
N GLU A 217 -1.55 0.59 62.08
CA GLU A 217 -1.67 -0.31 63.25
C GLU A 217 -0.66 0.00 64.38
N GLU A 218 0.41 0.79 64.16
CA GLU A 218 1.35 1.20 65.23
C GLU A 218 0.93 2.47 66.02
N GLU A 219 -0.11 3.21 65.62
CA GLU A 219 -0.64 4.36 66.38
C GLU A 219 -1.91 4.04 67.20
N GLN A 220 -1.86 3.05 68.11
CA GLN A 220 -2.81 2.99 69.24
C GLN A 220 -2.13 2.76 70.60
N ASP A 221 -1.39 3.78 71.06
CA ASP A 221 -1.26 4.08 72.49
C ASP A 221 -1.44 5.59 72.72
N GLY A 222 -2.29 5.97 73.69
CA GLY A 222 -2.25 7.33 74.24
C GLY A 222 -3.36 8.35 73.88
N ARG A 223 -4.63 8.01 74.13
CA ARG A 223 -5.50 8.79 75.05
C ARG A 223 -6.01 10.20 74.65
N SER A 224 -7.23 10.20 74.07
CA SER A 224 -8.48 10.82 74.60
C SER A 224 -8.81 12.34 74.53
N VAL A 225 -10.13 12.60 74.34
CA VAL A 225 -10.95 13.81 74.71
C VAL A 225 -11.06 14.89 73.59
N GLN A 226 -12.20 15.39 73.07
CA GLN A 226 -13.64 15.39 73.40
C GLN A 226 -14.51 15.78 72.18
N ARG A 227 -15.53 14.95 71.88
CA ARG A 227 -16.96 15.25 71.64
C ARG A 227 -17.42 16.63 71.11
N ALA A 228 -17.95 16.63 69.88
CA ALA A 228 -19.20 17.34 69.53
C ALA A 228 -19.96 16.63 68.38
N GLN A 229 -21.09 16.03 68.76
CA GLN A 229 -22.36 15.70 68.07
C GLN A 229 -22.55 16.17 66.61
N SER A 230 -23.32 15.56 65.70
CA SER A 230 -24.09 14.32 65.57
C SER A 230 -24.91 14.48 64.25
N SER A 231 -25.30 13.36 63.62
CA SER A 231 -26.30 13.21 62.53
C SER A 231 -25.78 13.60 61.12
N VAL A 232 -26.01 12.86 60.03
CA VAL A 232 -27.18 12.08 59.59
C VAL A 232 -26.74 10.99 58.60
N LEU A 233 -27.43 9.84 58.64
CA LEU A 233 -27.36 8.72 57.70
C LEU A 233 -27.88 9.08 56.30
N LEU A 234 -27.32 8.46 55.25
CA LEU A 234 -28.01 7.74 54.15
C LEU A 234 -27.25 7.85 52.80
N SER A 235 -26.48 6.80 52.47
CA SER A 235 -26.65 5.94 51.27
C SER A 235 -26.59 6.57 49.85
N PRO A 236 -26.62 5.80 48.74
CA PRO A 236 -25.53 5.77 47.76
C PRO A 236 -25.94 6.21 46.35
N THR A 237 -24.98 6.63 45.52
CA THR A 237 -25.25 6.77 44.07
C THR A 237 -23.98 6.63 43.22
N GLN A 238 -23.89 5.53 42.47
CA GLN A 238 -23.34 5.55 41.11
C GLN A 238 -24.40 6.14 40.14
N PRO A 239 -24.16 6.25 38.82
CA PRO A 239 -23.05 6.90 38.11
C PRO A 239 -23.61 7.87 37.06
N VAL A 240 -22.84 8.85 36.57
CA VAL A 240 -23.27 9.64 35.39
C VAL A 240 -22.13 9.85 34.40
N ARG A 241 -22.24 9.14 33.28
CA ARG A 241 -21.63 9.50 31.98
C ARG A 241 -22.09 10.89 31.56
N ARG A 242 -21.18 11.75 31.10
CA ARG A 242 -21.48 12.74 30.04
C ARG A 242 -20.29 12.98 29.13
N SER A 243 -20.44 12.59 27.87
CA SER A 243 -19.74 13.15 26.71
C SER A 243 -20.18 14.60 26.48
N LEU A 244 -19.28 15.43 25.92
CA LEU A 244 -19.66 16.45 24.93
C LEU A 244 -18.44 17.04 24.19
N CYS A 245 -18.52 16.99 22.87
CA CYS A 245 -17.65 17.63 21.89
C CYS A 245 -17.59 19.15 22.05
N ARG A 246 -16.49 19.78 21.60
CA ARG A 246 -16.53 21.15 21.04
C ARG A 246 -15.68 21.28 19.78
N HIS A 247 -16.36 21.70 18.72
CA HIS A 247 -15.79 22.23 17.48
C HIS A 247 -15.14 23.59 17.73
N HIS A 248 -14.08 23.93 17.00
CA HIS A 248 -13.74 25.32 16.66
C HIS A 248 -13.51 25.45 15.16
N LYS A 249 -14.15 26.48 14.59
CA LYS A 249 -14.17 26.87 13.17
C LYS A 249 -13.86 28.36 13.11
N LYS A 250 -12.92 28.78 12.25
CA LYS A 250 -12.88 30.03 11.45
C LYS A 250 -11.48 30.13 10.80
N ARG A 251 -11.39 29.99 9.48
CA ARG A 251 -11.48 31.01 8.41
C ARG A 251 -10.28 31.96 8.40
N ASP A 252 -9.52 31.95 7.31
CA ASP A 252 -9.47 33.13 6.43
C ASP A 252 -8.98 32.83 5.01
N ARG A 253 -9.47 33.67 4.09
CA ARG A 253 -9.32 33.64 2.63
C ARG A 253 -8.02 34.33 2.22
N ILE A 254 -7.31 33.80 1.22
CA ILE A 254 -6.56 34.62 0.26
C ILE A 254 -6.83 34.08 -1.15
N LYS A 255 -7.34 34.96 -2.01
CA LYS A 255 -7.34 34.86 -3.47
C LYS A 255 -6.09 35.56 -4.00
N LEU A 256 -5.42 35.00 -4.99
CA LEU A 256 -4.73 35.69 -6.11
C LEU A 256 -4.34 34.57 -7.11
N LEU A 257 -4.99 34.42 -8.28
CA LEU A 257 -4.63 35.02 -9.58
C LEU A 257 -3.14 34.86 -9.91
N PHE A 258 -2.80 34.02 -10.89
CA PHE A 258 -1.93 34.36 -12.02
C PHE A 258 -2.00 33.23 -13.10
N ILE A 259 -2.50 33.65 -14.27
CA ILE A 259 -2.26 33.21 -15.66
C ILE A 259 -1.80 31.77 -15.91
#